data_AF-A0A7V8J9T0-F1
#
_entry.id   AF-A0A7V8J9T0-F1
#
_cell.length_a   1.000
_cell.length_b   1.000
_cell.length_c   1.000
_cell.angle_alpha   90.00
_cell.angle_beta   90.00
_cell.angle_gamma   90.00
#
_symmetry.space_group_name_H-M   'P 1'
#
loop_
_entity.id
_entity.type
_entity.pdbx_description
1 polymer ?
#
loop_
_entity_poly.entity_id
_entity_poly.type
_entity_poly.pdbx_seq_one_letter_code
_entity_poly.pdbx_strand_id
1 'polypeptide(L)'
;MQLRFCHGWTIALLLAVLLLGGLTPVLSNSLLLMMDRHNFIPAESSIWTFDPTLINQGSSSYWLYGEDRQFYFYFSYAEDQPYRLIAKNNPCPGFDRHDVGTWCLP
;
A
#
# COMPACT_ATOMS: atom_id res chain seq x y z
N MET A 1 37.16 6.35 -24.17
CA MET A 1 36.15 7.42 -23.97
C MET A 1 34.70 6.91 -24.15
N GLN A 2 34.43 6.06 -25.14
CA GLN A 2 33.10 5.47 -25.43
C GLN A 2 32.50 4.62 -24.28
N LEU A 3 33.32 3.82 -23.58
CA LEU A 3 32.84 2.91 -22.53
C LEU A 3 32.25 3.65 -21.32
N ARG A 4 32.85 4.79 -20.90
CA ARG A 4 32.37 5.61 -19.77
C ARG A 4 31.04 6.31 -20.07
N PHE A 5 30.82 6.67 -21.34
CA PHE A 5 29.56 7.25 -21.79
C PHE A 5 28.43 6.22 -21.72
N CYS A 6 28.67 4.98 -22.16
CA CYS A 6 27.69 3.89 -22.10
C CYS A 6 27.32 3.50 -20.65
N HIS A 7 28.30 3.52 -19.74
CA HIS A 7 28.05 3.33 -18.30
C HIS A 7 27.27 4.50 -17.68
N GLY A 8 27.49 5.73 -18.12
CA GLY A 8 26.73 6.90 -17.66
C GLY A 8 25.25 6.82 -18.01
N TRP A 9 24.92 6.45 -19.26
CA TRP A 9 23.53 6.31 -19.71
C TRP A 9 22.79 5.14 -19.05
N THR A 10 23.48 4.02 -18.82
CA THR A 10 22.89 2.88 -18.10
C THR A 10 22.61 3.22 -16.64
N ILE A 11 23.53 3.91 -15.95
CA ILE A 11 23.29 4.41 -14.59
C ILE A 11 22.11 5.39 -14.56
N ALA A 12 22.04 6.34 -15.49
CA ALA A 12 20.94 7.30 -15.57
C ALA A 12 19.58 6.61 -15.79
N LEU A 13 19.54 5.59 -16.66
CA LEU A 13 18.34 4.80 -16.90
C LEU A 13 17.92 4.01 -15.64
N LEU A 14 18.86 3.38 -14.96
CA LEU A 14 18.58 2.67 -13.70
C LEU A 14 18.02 3.61 -12.62
N LEU A 15 18.60 4.80 -12.47
CA LEU A 15 18.11 5.81 -11.54
C LEU A 15 16.69 6.28 -11.90
N ALA A 16 16.42 6.49 -13.19
CA ALA A 16 15.09 6.86 -13.65
C ALA A 16 14.04 5.79 -13.33
N VAL A 17 14.36 4.50 -13.57
CA VAL A 17 13.45 3.39 -13.25
C VAL A 17 13.21 3.28 -11.74
N LEU A 18 14.25 3.39 -10.92
CA LEU A 18 14.11 3.37 -9.45
C LEU A 18 13.25 4.52 -8.94
N LEU A 19 13.42 5.72 -9.50
CA LEU A 19 12.66 6.90 -9.13
C LEU A 19 11.19 6.77 -9.52
N LEU A 20 10.90 6.27 -10.73
CA LEU A 20 9.52 5.98 -11.16
C LEU A 20 8.84 4.93 -10.27
N GLY A 21 9.56 3.85 -9.94
CA GLY A 21 9.03 2.83 -9.03
C GLY A 21 8.74 3.37 -7.64
N GLY A 22 9.62 4.22 -7.09
CA GLY A 22 9.43 4.83 -5.78
C GLY A 22 8.34 5.91 -5.72
N LEU A 23 8.08 6.61 -6.83
CA LEU A 23 7.05 7.66 -6.90
C LEU A 23 5.65 7.12 -7.18
N THR A 24 5.52 5.92 -7.73
CA THR A 24 4.21 5.34 -8.08
C THR A 24 3.26 5.25 -6.88
N PRO A 25 3.66 4.70 -5.71
CA PRO A 25 2.80 4.68 -4.53
C PRO A 25 2.42 6.07 -4.06
N VAL A 26 3.36 7.03 -4.10
CA VAL A 26 3.11 8.41 -3.67
C VAL A 26 2.03 9.07 -4.51
N LEU A 27 2.12 8.94 -5.84
CA LEU A 27 1.13 9.53 -6.73
C LEU A 27 -0.24 8.88 -6.56
N SER A 28 -0.28 7.54 -6.46
CA SER A 28 -1.53 6.79 -6.24
C SER A 28 -2.18 7.16 -4.91
N ASN A 29 -1.42 7.14 -3.81
CA ASN A 29 -1.92 7.47 -2.49
C ASN A 29 -2.27 8.97 -2.34
N SER A 30 -1.55 9.87 -3.03
CA SER A 30 -1.95 11.29 -3.08
C SER A 30 -3.31 11.45 -3.76
N LEU A 31 -3.53 10.76 -4.88
CA LEU A 31 -4.81 10.80 -5.58
C LEU A 31 -5.95 10.24 -4.71
N LEU A 32 -5.71 9.10 -4.04
CA LEU A 32 -6.61 8.51 -3.06
C LEU A 32 -7.06 9.53 -2.02
N LEU A 33 -6.11 10.26 -1.41
CA LEU A 33 -6.39 11.26 -0.38
C LEU A 33 -7.09 12.53 -0.93
N MET A 34 -6.93 12.84 -2.22
CA MET A 34 -7.56 13.99 -2.86
C MET A 34 -9.01 13.72 -3.28
N MET A 35 -9.37 12.46 -3.55
CA MET A 35 -10.70 12.10 -4.06
C MET A 35 -11.82 12.31 -3.04
N ASP A 36 -11.58 11.96 -1.77
CA ASP A 36 -12.54 12.16 -0.68
C ASP A 36 -11.79 12.44 0.64
N ARG A 37 -12.32 13.34 1.47
CA ARG A 37 -11.71 13.68 2.77
C ARG A 37 -11.78 12.55 3.79
N HIS A 38 -12.70 11.60 3.61
CA HIS A 38 -12.81 10.41 4.45
C HIS A 38 -11.85 9.31 4.03
N ASN A 39 -11.15 9.45 2.89
CA ASN A 39 -10.08 8.54 2.54
C ASN A 39 -8.88 8.78 3.45
N PHE A 40 -8.27 7.69 3.87
CA PHE A 40 -7.10 7.72 4.73
C PHE A 40 -6.16 6.57 4.37
N ILE A 41 -4.92 6.71 4.83
CA ILE A 41 -3.90 5.66 4.81
C ILE A 41 -3.82 5.09 6.23
N PRO A 42 -3.73 3.76 6.41
CA PRO A 42 -3.50 3.16 7.73
C PRO A 42 -2.32 3.80 8.46
N ALA A 43 -2.43 3.96 9.77
CA ALA A 43 -1.46 4.69 10.58
C ALA A 43 -0.10 3.96 10.67
N GLU A 44 -0.11 2.64 10.52
CA GLU A 44 1.08 1.80 10.48
C GLU A 44 1.79 1.85 9.11
N SER A 45 1.14 2.42 8.10
CA SER A 45 1.68 2.57 6.75
C SER A 45 1.98 4.03 6.41
N SER A 46 2.26 4.30 5.13
CA SER A 46 2.59 5.62 4.65
C SER A 46 2.19 5.82 3.19
N ILE A 47 2.16 7.08 2.77
CA ILE A 47 1.97 7.48 1.36
C ILE A 47 2.98 6.83 0.41
N TRP A 48 4.13 6.38 0.92
CA TRP A 48 5.19 5.76 0.15
C TRP A 48 5.05 4.25 0.01
N THR A 49 4.29 3.60 0.90
CA THR A 49 4.34 2.14 1.07
C THR A 49 3.01 1.46 1.03
N PHE A 50 1.92 2.19 1.29
CA PHE A 50 0.58 1.64 1.24
C PHE A 50 0.19 1.31 -0.21
N ASP A 51 -0.31 0.10 -0.42
CA ASP A 51 -0.79 -0.38 -1.71
C ASP A 51 -2.25 -0.87 -1.58
N PRO A 52 -3.24 -0.06 -2.01
CA PRO A 52 -4.64 -0.46 -2.02
C PRO A 52 -4.91 -1.42 -3.19
N THR A 53 -5.01 -2.72 -2.88
CA THR A 53 -5.16 -3.78 -3.90
C THR A 53 -6.61 -4.17 -4.17
N LEU A 54 -7.55 -3.83 -3.28
CA LEU A 54 -8.99 -3.96 -3.52
C LEU A 54 -9.70 -2.63 -3.27
N ILE A 55 -10.29 -2.08 -4.33
CA ILE A 55 -11.00 -0.80 -4.30
C ILE A 55 -12.45 -1.03 -3.88
N ASN A 56 -12.94 -0.19 -2.98
CA ASN A 56 -14.32 -0.19 -2.54
C ASN A 56 -15.19 0.53 -3.59
N GLN A 57 -16.23 -0.14 -4.06
CA GLN A 57 -17.18 0.43 -5.04
C GLN A 57 -18.33 1.20 -4.38
N GLY A 58 -18.40 1.22 -3.05
CA GLY A 58 -19.41 1.94 -2.26
C GLY A 58 -19.04 3.39 -1.94
N SER A 59 -19.90 4.07 -1.19
CA SER A 59 -19.76 5.49 -0.81
C SER A 59 -18.93 5.74 0.45
N SER A 60 -17.99 4.85 0.80
CA SER A 60 -17.17 4.96 2.01
C SER A 60 -15.69 5.18 1.65
N SER A 61 -14.74 4.65 2.42
CA SER A 61 -13.31 4.69 2.08
C SER A 61 -13.05 4.07 0.71
N TYR A 62 -12.13 4.67 -0.05
CA TYR A 62 -11.72 4.25 -1.41
C TYR A 62 -11.21 2.81 -1.49
N TRP A 63 -10.64 2.28 -0.42
CA TRP A 63 -10.06 0.94 -0.40
C TRP A 63 -10.82 0.04 0.59
N LEU A 64 -10.94 -1.24 0.24
CA LEU A 64 -11.48 -2.29 1.10
C LEU A 64 -10.37 -3.18 1.67
N TYR A 65 -9.35 -3.47 0.86
CA TYR A 65 -8.17 -4.21 1.28
C TYR A 65 -6.91 -3.57 0.68
N GLY A 66 -5.87 -3.53 1.48
CA GLY A 66 -4.57 -2.99 1.11
C GLY A 66 -3.46 -3.64 1.92
N GLU A 67 -2.22 -3.41 1.50
CA GLU A 67 -1.06 -3.97 2.17
C GLU A 67 0.13 -3.03 2.11
N ASP A 68 1.11 -3.27 2.96
CA ASP A 68 2.45 -2.72 2.80
C ASP A 68 3.49 -3.81 3.00
N ARG A 69 4.73 -3.44 3.37
CA ARG A 69 5.79 -4.44 3.59
C ARG A 69 5.58 -5.29 4.84
N GLN A 70 4.86 -4.79 5.83
CA GLN A 70 4.78 -5.36 7.17
C GLN A 70 3.39 -5.87 7.52
N PHE A 71 2.33 -5.28 6.97
CA PHE A 71 0.95 -5.56 7.36
C PHE A 71 0.02 -5.78 6.16
N TYR A 72 -1.05 -6.51 6.43
CA TYR A 72 -2.28 -6.52 5.64
C TYR A 72 -3.32 -5.67 6.36
N PHE A 73 -4.14 -4.95 5.60
CA PHE A 73 -5.17 -4.05 6.11
C PHE A 73 -6.53 -4.37 5.46
N TYR A 74 -7.60 -4.34 6.24
CA TYR A 74 -8.96 -4.52 5.76
C TYR A 74 -9.89 -3.48 6.38
N PHE A 75 -10.60 -2.72 5.55
CA PHE A 75 -11.52 -1.67 6.00
C PHE A 75 -12.73 -2.26 6.74
N SER A 76 -13.01 -1.79 7.97
CA SER A 76 -14.03 -2.38 8.85
C SER A 76 -15.33 -1.58 8.97
N TYR A 77 -15.46 -0.45 8.27
CA TYR A 77 -16.64 0.44 8.29
C TYR A 77 -17.02 1.01 9.67
N ALA A 78 -16.30 0.67 10.75
CA ALA A 78 -16.52 1.18 12.09
C ALA A 78 -15.78 2.51 12.29
N GLU A 79 -16.42 3.47 12.97
CA GLU A 79 -15.82 4.80 13.16
C GLU A 79 -14.65 4.79 14.16
N ASP A 80 -14.72 3.96 15.19
CA ASP A 80 -13.74 3.84 16.27
C ASP A 80 -12.52 2.97 15.89
N GLN A 81 -12.75 1.96 15.06
CA GLN A 81 -11.71 1.12 14.48
C GLN A 81 -11.94 1.00 12.97
N PRO A 82 -11.39 1.91 12.16
CA PRO A 82 -11.73 2.02 10.73
C PRO A 82 -11.14 0.91 9.87
N TYR A 83 -10.17 0.15 10.37
CA TYR A 83 -9.64 -1.03 9.70
C TYR A 83 -9.16 -2.07 10.71
N ARG A 84 -9.12 -3.32 10.26
CA ARG A 84 -8.35 -4.40 10.88
C ARG A 84 -6.98 -4.48 10.23
N LEU A 85 -5.98 -4.90 11.00
CA LEU A 85 -4.64 -5.14 10.51
C LEU A 85 -4.07 -6.44 11.09
N ILE A 86 -3.17 -7.06 10.34
CA ILE A 86 -2.38 -8.20 10.82
C ILE A 86 -1.00 -8.19 10.17
N ALA A 87 0.04 -8.54 10.94
CA ALA A 87 1.40 -8.61 10.42
C ALA A 87 1.51 -9.69 9.34
N LYS A 88 2.29 -9.46 8.28
CA LYS A 88 2.56 -10.49 7.26
C LYS A 88 3.30 -11.70 7.85
N ASN A 89 4.19 -11.45 8.79
CA ASN A 89 4.80 -12.47 9.61
C ASN A 89 3.98 -12.66 10.89
N ASN A 90 2.96 -13.50 10.84
CA ASN A 90 2.10 -13.80 11.98
C ASN A 90 2.00 -15.32 12.21
N PRO A 91 1.80 -15.76 13.46
CA PRO A 91 1.62 -17.17 13.79
C PRO A 91 0.14 -17.59 13.77
N CYS A 92 -0.76 -16.82 13.15
CA CYS A 92 -2.20 -17.08 13.24
C CYS A 92 -2.55 -18.38 12.50
N PRO A 93 -3.13 -19.40 13.19
CA PRO A 93 -3.46 -20.66 12.56
C PRO A 93 -4.54 -20.48 11.49
N GLY A 94 -4.31 -21.05 10.30
CA GLY A 94 -5.29 -20.98 9.20
C GLY A 94 -5.40 -19.60 8.57
N PHE A 95 -4.42 -18.71 8.77
CA PHE A 95 -4.38 -17.38 8.18
C PHE A 95 -4.49 -17.42 6.64
N ASP A 96 -5.46 -16.66 6.12
CA ASP A 96 -5.57 -16.29 4.71
C ASP A 96 -5.64 -14.76 4.59
N ARG A 97 -4.73 -14.19 3.81
CA ARG A 97 -4.66 -12.73 3.59
C ARG A 97 -5.92 -12.16 2.91
N HIS A 98 -6.71 -12.97 2.20
CA HIS A 98 -7.93 -12.48 1.53
C HIS A 98 -9.21 -12.81 2.31
N ASP A 99 -9.12 -13.57 3.40
CA ASP A 99 -10.25 -13.83 4.30
C ASP A 99 -9.99 -13.20 5.66
N VAL A 100 -10.51 -11.99 5.86
CA VAL A 100 -10.38 -11.24 7.12
C VAL A 100 -10.97 -11.99 8.32
N GLY A 101 -11.87 -12.95 8.11
CA GLY A 101 -12.42 -13.80 9.16
C GLY A 101 -11.38 -14.74 9.78
N THR A 102 -10.30 -15.03 9.05
CA THR A 102 -9.17 -15.83 9.53
C THR A 102 -8.13 -15.00 10.28
N TRP A 103 -8.26 -13.67 10.33
CA TRP A 103 -7.27 -12.81 10.96
C TRP A 103 -7.49 -12.81 12.46
N CYS A 104 -6.51 -13.29 13.21
CA CYS A 104 -6.49 -13.19 14.65
C CYS A 104 -6.62 -11.72 15.08
N LEU A 105 -7.38 -11.48 16.15
CA LEU A 105 -7.40 -10.15 16.76
C LEU A 105 -5.98 -9.78 17.23
N PRO A 106 -5.53 -8.54 17.02
CA PRO A 106 -4.26 -8.05 17.55
C PRO A 106 -4.24 -8.04 19.09
#